data_AF-X0ZXK9-F1
#
_entry.id   AF-X0ZXK9-F1
#
_cell.length_a   1.000
_cell.length_b   1.000
_cell.length_c   1.000
_cell.angle_alpha   90.00
_cell.angle_beta   90.00
_cell.angle_gamma   90.00
#
_symmetry.space_group_name_H-M   'P 1'
#
loop_
_entity.id
_entity.type
_entity.pdbx_description
1 polymer ?
#
loop_
_entity_poly.entity_id
_entity_poly.type
_entity_poly.pdbx_seq_one_letter_code
_entity_poly.pdbx_strand_id
1 'polypeptide(L)'
;YLFKCIDYAQLMGAKLIIVVPAAVSKTAPSLSKKEDWKNSVKAVQEVAKYAEKKDILLAIEPINRYETYLVNSVQDALDYAREVNSSHVKIMADTFHMNIEERDIPEAIRIAGNNLINVHIADSNRCSVGRGHINFKALIKALKGINYKYALTLEPLPPVSDPYLALEGGVSENIFDQYAAESIMGLKYFELIT
;
A
#
# COMPACT_ATOMS: atom_id res chain seq x y z
N TYR A 1 -9.27 17.78 -2.61
CA TYR A 1 -8.44 17.15 -1.56
C TYR A 1 -7.10 16.72 -2.13
N LEU A 2 -7.04 15.74 -3.05
CA LEU A 2 -5.78 15.20 -3.58
C LEU A 2 -4.80 16.23 -4.18
N PHE A 3 -5.28 17.26 -4.88
CA PHE A 3 -4.40 18.35 -5.34
C PHE A 3 -3.61 19.01 -4.20
N LYS A 4 -4.25 19.23 -3.04
CA LYS A 4 -3.56 19.79 -1.85
C LYS A 4 -2.55 18.80 -1.28
N CYS A 5 -2.84 17.50 -1.28
CA CYS A 5 -1.89 16.47 -0.86
C CYS A 5 -0.65 16.46 -1.76
N ILE A 6 -0.83 16.63 -3.07
CA ILE A 6 0.27 16.76 -4.04
C ILE A 6 1.10 18.02 -3.75
N ASP A 7 0.45 19.16 -3.49
CA ASP A 7 1.16 20.40 -3.15
C ASP A 7 1.98 20.23 -1.86
N TYR A 8 1.43 19.60 -0.82
CA TYR A 8 2.17 19.32 0.41
C TYR A 8 3.32 18.34 0.19
N ALA A 9 3.11 17.28 -0.60
CA ALA A 9 4.17 16.33 -0.93
C ALA A 9 5.33 17.03 -1.63
N GLN A 10 5.04 17.89 -2.62
CA GLN A 10 6.04 18.69 -3.31
C GLN A 10 6.79 19.63 -2.35
N LEU A 11 6.06 20.34 -1.48
CA LEU A 11 6.66 21.25 -0.49
C LEU A 11 7.61 20.52 0.48
N MET A 12 7.29 19.27 0.84
CA MET A 12 8.09 18.43 1.73
C MET A 12 9.22 17.67 1.00
N GLY A 13 9.33 17.81 -0.32
CA GLY A 13 10.31 17.07 -1.13
C GLY A 13 9.99 15.57 -1.29
N ALA A 14 8.77 15.14 -0.94
CA ALA A 14 8.30 13.78 -1.18
C ALA A 14 8.16 13.51 -2.68
N LYS A 15 8.29 12.24 -3.08
CA LYS A 15 8.24 11.81 -4.49
C LYS A 15 6.93 11.15 -4.90
N LEU A 16 6.12 10.73 -3.93
CA LEU A 16 4.87 10.06 -4.18
C LEU A 16 3.84 10.39 -3.09
N ILE A 17 2.57 10.20 -3.43
CA ILE A 17 1.47 10.09 -2.48
C ILE A 17 0.72 8.78 -2.71
N ILE A 18 0.10 8.27 -1.64
CA ILE A 18 -0.75 7.08 -1.69
C ILE A 18 -2.18 7.49 -2.01
N VAL A 19 -2.86 6.69 -2.84
CA VAL A 19 -4.24 6.91 -3.24
C VAL A 19 -5.02 5.61 -3.09
N VAL A 20 -5.93 5.58 -2.11
CA VAL A 20 -7.03 4.62 -2.08
C VAL A 20 -8.14 5.15 -2.99
N PRO A 21 -8.54 4.46 -4.06
CA PRO A 21 -9.45 4.99 -5.08
C PRO A 21 -10.93 4.99 -4.67
N ALA A 22 -11.21 4.84 -3.38
CA ALA A 22 -12.52 4.93 -2.75
C ALA A 22 -12.35 5.39 -1.29
N ALA A 23 -13.44 5.77 -0.62
CA ALA A 23 -13.40 6.01 0.81
C ALA A 23 -13.10 4.70 1.56
N VAL A 24 -12.12 4.73 2.46
CA VAL A 24 -11.90 3.67 3.44
C VAL A 24 -13.18 3.53 4.28
N SER A 25 -13.54 2.30 4.65
CA SER A 25 -14.81 1.89 5.26
C SER A 25 -16.01 1.82 4.33
N LYS A 26 -15.90 2.25 3.07
CA LYS A 26 -16.94 2.00 2.07
C LYS A 26 -16.75 0.60 1.52
N THR A 27 -17.51 -0.37 2.02
CA THR A 27 -17.39 -1.81 1.68
C THR A 27 -18.44 -2.31 0.67
N ALA A 28 -19.28 -1.42 0.15
CA ALA A 28 -20.24 -1.74 -0.91
C ALA A 28 -20.41 -0.55 -1.87
N PRO A 29 -20.69 -0.80 -3.16
CA PRO A 29 -21.06 0.24 -4.10
C PRO A 29 -22.39 0.89 -3.70
N SER A 30 -22.53 2.18 -3.99
CA SER A 30 -23.81 2.88 -3.74
C SER A 30 -24.88 2.48 -4.75
N LEU A 31 -24.47 2.18 -5.99
CA LEU A 31 -25.34 1.71 -7.08
C LEU A 31 -24.66 0.61 -7.89
N SER A 32 -23.45 0.88 -8.39
CA SER A 32 -22.72 -0.05 -9.26
C SER A 32 -21.22 0.09 -9.10
N LYS A 33 -20.52 -1.01 -8.84
CA LYS A 33 -19.04 -1.03 -8.80
C LYS A 33 -18.45 -0.56 -10.13
N LYS A 34 -19.09 -0.87 -11.26
CA LYS A 34 -18.64 -0.46 -12.60
C LYS A 34 -18.73 1.06 -12.80
N GLU A 35 -19.81 1.68 -12.33
CA GLU A 35 -19.96 3.14 -12.43
C GLU A 35 -19.02 3.86 -11.47
N ASP A 36 -18.92 3.38 -10.24
CA ASP A 36 -17.98 3.89 -9.24
C ASP A 36 -16.53 3.80 -9.73
N TRP A 37 -16.15 2.67 -10.34
CA TRP A 37 -14.84 2.49 -10.97
C TRP A 37 -14.60 3.53 -12.06
N LYS A 38 -15.53 3.67 -13.02
CA LYS A 38 -15.42 4.64 -14.12
C LYS A 38 -15.30 6.07 -13.61
N ASN A 39 -16.07 6.44 -12.58
CA ASN A 39 -16.03 7.77 -12.00
C ASN A 39 -14.72 8.01 -11.23
N SER A 40 -14.26 7.02 -10.49
CA SER A 40 -12.99 7.05 -9.77
C SER A 40 -11.80 7.20 -10.74
N VAL A 41 -11.73 6.38 -11.80
CA VAL A 41 -10.69 6.48 -12.84
C VAL A 41 -10.66 7.88 -13.45
N LYS A 42 -11.82 8.45 -13.82
CA LYS A 42 -11.90 9.81 -14.35
C LYS A 42 -11.36 10.86 -13.37
N ALA A 43 -11.72 10.75 -12.09
CA ALA A 43 -11.22 11.67 -11.06
C ALA A 43 -9.70 11.55 -10.91
N VAL A 44 -9.16 10.32 -10.86
CA VAL A 44 -7.72 10.11 -10.76
C VAL A 44 -6.97 10.52 -12.02
N GLN A 45 -7.57 10.44 -13.22
CA GLN A 45 -7.01 11.00 -14.45
C GLN A 45 -6.81 12.53 -14.36
N GLU A 46 -7.77 13.26 -13.78
CA GLU A 46 -7.62 14.70 -13.54
C GLU A 46 -6.51 14.99 -12.53
N VAL A 47 -6.41 14.17 -11.47
CA VAL A 47 -5.36 14.27 -10.46
C VAL A 47 -3.99 13.95 -11.05
N ALA A 48 -3.88 12.93 -11.90
CA ALA A 48 -2.64 12.51 -12.54
C ALA A 48 -2.05 13.63 -13.41
N LYS A 49 -2.87 14.34 -14.18
CA LYS A 49 -2.43 15.51 -14.97
C LYS A 49 -1.83 16.63 -14.10
N TYR A 50 -2.29 16.76 -12.86
CA TYR A 50 -1.72 17.70 -11.91
C TYR A 50 -0.43 17.16 -11.28
N ALA A 51 -0.42 15.88 -10.91
CA ALA A 51 0.72 15.19 -10.36
C ALA A 51 1.93 15.19 -11.33
N GLU A 52 1.68 15.01 -12.63
CA GLU A 52 2.67 15.13 -13.72
C GLU A 52 3.37 16.49 -13.73
N LYS A 53 2.61 17.59 -13.59
CA LYS A 53 3.17 18.95 -13.55
C LYS A 53 4.01 19.21 -12.31
N LYS A 54 3.79 18.40 -11.27
CA LYS A 54 4.41 18.52 -9.96
C LYS A 54 5.54 17.51 -9.73
N ASP A 55 5.75 16.59 -10.68
CA ASP A 55 6.67 15.45 -10.59
C ASP A 55 6.41 14.60 -9.33
N ILE A 56 5.14 14.31 -9.07
CA ILE A 56 4.69 13.47 -7.95
C ILE A 56 4.03 12.21 -8.51
N LEU A 57 4.47 11.04 -8.03
CA LEU A 57 3.86 9.76 -8.35
C LEU A 57 2.60 9.52 -7.49
N LEU A 58 1.59 8.89 -8.08
CA LEU A 58 0.41 8.39 -7.39
C LEU A 58 0.53 6.88 -7.27
N ALA A 59 0.64 6.38 -6.03
CA ALA A 59 0.66 4.95 -5.74
C ALA A 59 -0.76 4.48 -5.40
N ILE A 60 -1.39 3.72 -6.31
CA ILE A 60 -2.71 3.12 -6.04
C ILE A 60 -2.54 1.98 -5.04
N GLU A 61 -3.23 2.09 -3.92
CA GLU A 61 -3.20 1.10 -2.86
C GLU A 61 -4.41 0.17 -2.94
N PRO A 62 -4.20 -1.14 -3.21
CA PRO A 62 -5.22 -2.15 -3.00
C PRO A 62 -5.34 -2.44 -1.51
N ILE A 63 -6.55 -2.25 -0.94
CA ILE A 63 -6.83 -2.56 0.47
C ILE A 63 -7.88 -3.67 0.56
N ASN A 64 -7.91 -4.41 1.66
CA ASN A 64 -8.74 -5.61 1.79
C ASN A 64 -10.25 -5.31 1.65
N ARG A 65 -11.04 -6.36 1.34
CA ARG A 65 -12.49 -6.30 1.09
C ARG A 65 -13.32 -5.78 2.28
N TYR A 66 -12.75 -5.79 3.48
CA TYR A 66 -13.40 -5.30 4.69
C TYR A 66 -13.22 -3.79 4.88
N GLU A 67 -12.33 -3.16 4.10
CA GLU A 67 -12.03 -1.73 4.18
C GLU A 67 -12.43 -0.98 2.90
N THR A 68 -12.39 -1.65 1.73
CA THR A 68 -12.99 -1.12 0.49
C THR A 68 -13.57 -2.23 -0.40
N TYR A 69 -14.47 -1.87 -1.32
CA TYR A 69 -14.96 -2.80 -2.37
C TYR A 69 -14.33 -2.58 -3.75
N LEU A 70 -13.59 -1.46 -3.96
CA LEU A 70 -13.29 -1.01 -5.32
C LEU A 70 -12.04 -1.68 -5.90
N VAL A 71 -10.88 -1.51 -5.25
CA VAL A 71 -9.58 -2.04 -5.67
C VAL A 71 -9.02 -2.84 -4.49
N ASN A 72 -8.95 -4.17 -4.64
CA ASN A 72 -8.63 -5.07 -3.52
C ASN A 72 -7.40 -5.93 -3.75
N SER A 73 -7.00 -6.14 -5.00
CA SER A 73 -5.81 -6.93 -5.37
C SER A 73 -4.78 -6.11 -6.14
N VAL A 74 -3.55 -6.62 -6.21
CA VAL A 74 -2.50 -6.11 -7.08
C VAL A 74 -2.98 -6.07 -8.54
N GLN A 75 -3.70 -7.09 -8.99
CA GLN A 75 -4.24 -7.12 -10.35
C GLN A 75 -5.26 -6.01 -10.58
N ASP A 76 -6.19 -5.78 -9.63
CA ASP A 76 -7.13 -4.65 -9.71
C ASP A 76 -6.38 -3.32 -9.78
N ALA A 77 -5.34 -3.13 -8.96
CA ALA A 77 -4.56 -1.90 -8.94
C ALA A 77 -3.82 -1.66 -10.27
N LEU A 78 -3.27 -2.71 -10.89
CA LEU A 78 -2.65 -2.65 -12.22
C LEU A 78 -3.68 -2.28 -13.30
N ASP A 79 -4.84 -2.93 -13.27
CA ASP A 79 -5.92 -2.64 -14.22
C ASP A 79 -6.43 -1.21 -14.07
N TYR A 80 -6.56 -0.73 -12.83
CA TYR A 80 -6.93 0.64 -12.50
C TYR A 80 -5.88 1.64 -13.01
N ALA A 81 -4.60 1.44 -12.70
CA ALA A 81 -3.51 2.32 -13.15
C ALA A 81 -3.41 2.37 -14.69
N ARG A 82 -3.62 1.22 -15.35
CA ARG A 82 -3.68 1.12 -16.82
C ARG A 82 -4.84 1.92 -17.40
N GLU A 83 -6.04 1.88 -16.80
CA GLU A 83 -7.20 2.65 -17.26
C GLU A 83 -7.05 4.16 -16.99
N VAL A 84 -6.38 4.54 -15.90
CA VAL A 84 -5.98 5.94 -15.69
C VAL A 84 -5.02 6.41 -16.79
N ASN A 85 -4.15 5.51 -17.26
CA ASN A 85 -3.28 5.74 -18.42
C ASN A 85 -2.36 6.98 -18.26
N SER A 86 -1.62 7.03 -17.16
CA SER A 86 -0.59 8.04 -16.91
C SER A 86 0.68 7.38 -16.40
N SER A 87 1.84 7.85 -16.84
CA SER A 87 3.14 7.39 -16.36
C SER A 87 3.38 7.70 -14.87
N HIS A 88 2.65 8.69 -14.33
CA HIS A 88 2.72 9.09 -12.93
C HIS A 88 1.77 8.30 -12.03
N VAL A 89 0.98 7.38 -12.58
CA VAL A 89 0.15 6.47 -11.78
C VAL A 89 0.73 5.08 -11.83
N LYS A 90 1.06 4.60 -10.63
CA LYS A 90 1.70 3.31 -10.36
C LYS A 90 0.95 2.64 -9.21
N ILE A 91 1.42 1.50 -8.75
CA ILE A 91 0.78 0.77 -7.67
C ILE A 91 1.70 0.64 -6.46
N MET A 92 1.09 0.41 -5.32
CA MET A 92 1.77 -0.09 -4.15
C MET A 92 1.16 -1.40 -3.69
N ALA A 93 1.81 -2.02 -2.72
CA ALA A 93 1.32 -3.21 -2.05
C ALA A 93 1.45 -3.05 -0.54
N ASP A 94 0.60 -3.73 0.20
CA ASP A 94 0.64 -3.79 1.67
C ASP A 94 0.53 -5.25 2.09
N THR A 95 1.47 -5.74 2.89
CA THR A 95 1.53 -7.17 3.23
C THR A 95 0.36 -7.63 4.09
N PHE A 96 -0.25 -6.76 4.91
CA PHE A 96 -1.45 -7.07 5.69
C PHE A 96 -2.67 -7.22 4.77
N HIS A 97 -2.88 -6.33 3.81
CA HIS A 97 -3.99 -6.44 2.85
C HIS A 97 -3.78 -7.60 1.88
N MET A 98 -2.57 -7.79 1.37
CA MET A 98 -2.24 -8.91 0.47
C MET A 98 -2.48 -10.27 1.14
N ASN A 99 -2.22 -10.38 2.45
CA ASN A 99 -2.48 -11.61 3.20
C ASN A 99 -3.96 -12.05 3.17
N ILE A 100 -4.89 -11.12 2.94
CA ILE A 100 -6.33 -11.40 2.86
C ILE A 100 -6.76 -11.66 1.42
N GLU A 101 -6.24 -10.88 0.47
CA GLU A 101 -6.76 -10.82 -0.90
C GLU A 101 -5.96 -11.63 -1.92
N GLU A 102 -4.64 -11.77 -1.72
CA GLU A 102 -3.76 -12.44 -2.67
C GLU A 102 -3.68 -13.94 -2.38
N ARG A 103 -3.72 -14.75 -3.45
CA ARG A 103 -3.52 -16.20 -3.34
C ARG A 103 -2.07 -16.56 -3.00
N ASP A 104 -1.13 -15.81 -3.55
CA ASP A 104 0.31 -15.98 -3.36
C ASP A 104 0.98 -14.60 -3.41
N ILE A 105 1.47 -14.15 -2.26
CA ILE A 105 2.09 -12.83 -2.10
C ILE A 105 3.33 -12.67 -3.01
N PRO A 106 4.31 -13.61 -3.02
CA PRO A 106 5.46 -13.53 -3.94
C PRO A 106 5.10 -13.45 -5.42
N GLU A 107 4.05 -14.12 -5.86
CA GLU A 107 3.58 -14.08 -7.25
C GLU A 107 2.91 -12.74 -7.56
N ALA A 108 2.09 -12.21 -6.65
CA ALA A 108 1.51 -10.87 -6.80
C ALA A 108 2.59 -9.78 -6.93
N ILE A 109 3.69 -9.88 -6.16
CA ILE A 109 4.86 -8.99 -6.32
C ILE A 109 5.49 -9.14 -7.72
N ARG A 110 5.64 -10.36 -8.21
CA ARG A 110 6.19 -10.61 -9.56
C ARG A 110 5.30 -10.03 -10.65
N ILE A 111 3.98 -10.16 -10.51
CA ILE A 111 2.98 -9.57 -11.42
C ILE A 111 3.07 -8.04 -11.40
N ALA A 112 3.22 -7.43 -10.22
CA ALA A 112 3.35 -5.98 -10.08
C ALA A 112 4.58 -5.42 -10.83
N GLY A 113 5.71 -6.13 -10.74
CA GLY A 113 6.94 -5.81 -11.46
C GLY A 113 7.37 -4.35 -11.30
N ASN A 114 7.75 -3.70 -12.40
CA ASN A 114 8.21 -2.31 -12.41
C ASN A 114 7.11 -1.28 -12.07
N ASN A 115 5.84 -1.68 -11.94
CA ASN A 115 4.79 -0.78 -11.50
C ASN A 115 4.69 -0.66 -9.98
N LEU A 116 5.37 -1.52 -9.22
CA LEU A 116 5.41 -1.45 -7.76
C LEU A 116 6.39 -0.37 -7.30
N ILE A 117 5.89 0.70 -6.70
CA ILE A 117 6.70 1.87 -6.29
C ILE A 117 6.72 2.15 -4.78
N ASN A 118 5.91 1.42 -4.00
CA ASN A 118 5.92 1.47 -2.55
C ASN A 118 5.43 0.12 -2.02
N VAL A 119 5.91 -0.28 -0.84
CA VAL A 119 5.45 -1.47 -0.14
C VAL A 119 5.31 -1.14 1.34
N HIS A 120 4.10 -1.27 1.85
CA HIS A 120 3.85 -1.27 3.29
C HIS A 120 4.10 -2.65 3.88
N ILE A 121 4.71 -2.65 5.07
CA ILE A 121 5.14 -3.85 5.78
C ILE A 121 4.49 -3.88 7.17
N ALA A 122 3.64 -4.88 7.34
CA ALA A 122 3.14 -5.37 8.62
C ALA A 122 2.89 -6.88 8.50
N ASP A 123 3.01 -7.62 9.59
CA ASP A 123 2.70 -9.06 9.56
C ASP A 123 1.18 -9.31 9.44
N SER A 124 0.75 -10.56 9.32
CA SER A 124 -0.65 -10.92 9.04
C SER A 124 -1.65 -10.46 10.11
N ASN A 125 -1.18 -10.18 11.32
CA ASN A 125 -1.94 -9.63 12.44
C ASN A 125 -1.71 -8.12 12.63
N ARG A 126 -1.19 -7.45 11.60
CA ARG A 126 -0.80 -6.03 11.58
C ARG A 126 0.32 -5.65 12.54
N CYS A 127 0.95 -6.60 13.25
CA CYS A 127 2.09 -6.34 14.13
C CYS A 127 3.42 -6.27 13.36
N SER A 128 4.54 -6.18 14.08
CA SER A 128 5.89 -6.26 13.52
C SER A 128 6.19 -7.57 12.81
N VAL A 129 7.14 -7.52 11.87
CA VAL A 129 7.62 -8.67 11.09
C VAL A 129 8.08 -9.80 12.01
N GLY A 130 7.54 -11.00 11.79
CA GLY A 130 7.89 -12.21 12.53
C GLY A 130 6.93 -12.53 13.69
N ARG A 131 5.92 -11.69 13.93
CA ARG A 131 4.87 -11.93 14.93
C ARG A 131 3.60 -12.55 14.38
N GLY A 132 3.50 -12.72 13.07
CA GLY A 132 2.41 -13.40 12.39
C GLY A 132 2.93 -14.57 11.57
N HIS A 133 2.34 -14.78 10.40
CA HIS A 133 2.65 -15.93 9.54
C HIS A 133 3.00 -15.55 8.10
N ILE A 134 3.24 -14.26 7.80
CA ILE A 134 3.66 -13.87 6.45
C ILE A 134 5.06 -14.43 6.17
N ASN A 135 5.24 -15.06 5.00
CA ASN A 135 6.53 -15.55 4.56
C ASN A 135 7.39 -14.42 3.98
N PHE A 136 7.96 -13.60 4.85
CA PHE A 136 8.80 -12.46 4.45
C PHE A 136 10.06 -12.87 3.68
N LYS A 137 10.63 -14.06 3.92
CA LYS A 137 11.75 -14.56 3.11
C LYS A 137 11.35 -14.67 1.63
N ALA A 138 10.17 -15.23 1.35
CA ALA A 138 9.67 -15.35 -0.02
C ALA A 138 9.30 -13.99 -0.63
N LEU A 139 8.72 -13.08 0.17
CA LEU A 139 8.44 -11.70 -0.24
C LEU A 139 9.72 -10.95 -0.67
N ILE A 140 10.75 -10.94 0.19
CA ILE A 140 12.02 -10.25 -0.11
C ILE A 140 12.69 -10.85 -1.35
N LYS A 141 12.65 -12.17 -1.51
CA LYS A 141 13.16 -12.83 -2.72
C LYS A 141 12.41 -12.37 -3.98
N ALA A 142 11.09 -12.22 -3.92
CA ALA A 142 10.30 -11.72 -5.05
C ALA A 142 10.62 -10.24 -5.37
N LEU A 143 10.74 -9.39 -4.34
CA LEU A 143 11.12 -7.98 -4.49
C LEU A 143 12.50 -7.83 -5.14
N LYS A 144 13.49 -8.63 -4.72
CA LYS A 144 14.79 -8.72 -5.39
C LYS A 144 14.67 -9.19 -6.83
N GLY A 145 13.84 -10.20 -7.08
CA GLY A 145 13.60 -10.75 -8.42
C GLY A 145 13.03 -9.74 -9.42
N ILE A 146 12.21 -8.79 -8.97
CA ILE A 146 11.71 -7.67 -9.80
C ILE A 146 12.64 -6.44 -9.77
N ASN A 147 13.81 -6.54 -9.14
CA ASN A 147 14.77 -5.46 -8.98
C ASN A 147 14.17 -4.21 -8.32
N TYR A 148 13.31 -4.39 -7.30
CA TYR A 148 12.65 -3.30 -6.57
C TYR A 148 13.67 -2.32 -5.97
N LYS A 149 13.43 -1.01 -6.12
CA LYS A 149 14.37 0.08 -5.74
C LYS A 149 13.82 1.09 -4.74
N TYR A 150 12.56 0.97 -4.36
CA TYR A 150 11.91 1.93 -3.47
C TYR A 150 12.01 1.49 -2.01
N ALA A 151 11.58 2.36 -1.10
CA ALA A 151 11.59 2.05 0.33
C ALA A 151 10.59 0.94 0.66
N LEU A 152 10.84 0.25 1.78
CA LEU A 152 9.84 -0.50 2.51
C LEU A 152 9.38 0.38 3.67
N THR A 153 8.08 0.64 3.75
CA THR A 153 7.48 1.51 4.77
C THR A 153 6.83 0.63 5.82
N LEU A 154 7.20 0.78 7.09
CA LEU A 154 6.62 -0.01 8.17
C LEU A 154 5.25 0.57 8.56
N GLU A 155 4.22 -0.27 8.63
CA GLU A 155 2.88 0.11 9.09
C GLU A 155 2.33 -0.81 10.20
N PRO A 156 3.12 -1.16 11.24
CA PRO A 156 2.64 -2.04 12.27
C PRO A 156 1.70 -1.31 13.24
N LEU A 157 0.59 -1.95 13.58
CA LEU A 157 -0.38 -1.52 14.58
C LEU A 157 -0.51 -2.60 15.67
N PRO A 158 -0.34 -2.25 16.96
CA PRO A 158 -0.60 -3.15 18.06
C PRO A 158 -2.05 -3.69 18.05
N PRO A 159 -2.29 -4.91 18.54
CA PRO A 159 -3.60 -5.53 18.53
C PRO A 159 -4.50 -4.89 19.60
N VAL A 160 -5.09 -3.76 19.24
CA VAL A 160 -6.15 -3.09 20.02
C VAL A 160 -7.47 -3.17 19.27
N SER A 161 -8.57 -2.95 19.97
CA SER A 161 -9.93 -3.06 19.42
C SER A 161 -10.24 -2.05 18.31
N ASP A 162 -9.53 -0.93 18.27
CA ASP A 162 -9.64 0.10 17.23
C ASP A 162 -8.23 0.59 16.87
N PRO A 163 -7.79 0.47 15.60
CA PRO A 163 -6.47 0.92 15.18
C PRO A 163 -6.26 2.44 15.38
N TYR A 164 -7.33 3.25 15.37
CA TYR A 164 -7.25 4.67 15.68
C TYR A 164 -7.07 4.91 17.19
N LEU A 165 -7.63 4.07 18.06
CA LEU A 165 -7.35 4.11 19.50
C LEU A 165 -5.90 3.72 19.84
N ALA A 166 -5.24 2.94 18.98
CA ALA A 166 -3.81 2.65 19.12
C ALA A 166 -2.97 3.93 19.08
N LEU A 167 -3.42 4.91 18.28
CA LEU A 167 -2.76 6.20 18.06
C LEU A 167 -3.11 7.23 19.15
N GLU A 168 -4.22 7.04 19.88
CA GLU A 168 -4.72 7.95 20.92
C GLU A 168 -4.24 7.62 22.35
N GLY A 169 -3.20 6.79 22.50
CA GLY A 169 -2.51 6.57 23.78
C GLY A 169 -2.97 5.35 24.59
N GLY A 170 -3.74 4.43 23.98
CA GLY A 170 -4.11 3.15 24.60
C GLY A 170 -2.98 2.11 24.66
N VAL A 171 -1.82 2.39 24.06
CA VAL A 171 -0.67 1.49 24.00
C VAL A 171 0.58 2.23 24.42
N SER A 172 1.47 1.57 25.18
CA SER A 172 2.76 2.13 25.62
C SER A 172 3.55 2.63 24.42
N GLU A 173 4.06 3.87 24.46
CA GLU A 173 4.87 4.48 23.38
C GLU A 173 6.03 3.55 22.94
N ASN A 174 6.58 2.77 23.87
CA ASN A 174 7.67 1.82 23.63
C ASN A 174 7.31 0.70 22.64
N ILE A 175 6.02 0.41 22.40
CA ILE A 175 5.60 -0.67 21.51
C ILE A 175 5.95 -0.37 20.05
N PHE A 176 5.86 0.89 19.62
CA PHE A 176 6.09 1.28 18.24
C PHE A 176 7.59 1.23 17.93
N ASP A 177 8.43 1.68 18.88
CA ASP A 177 9.88 1.52 18.81
C ASP A 177 10.29 0.05 18.75
N GLN A 178 9.67 -0.79 19.59
CA GLN A 178 9.90 -2.23 19.56
C GLN A 178 9.50 -2.82 18.21
N TYR A 179 8.31 -2.48 17.69
CA TYR A 179 7.82 -2.99 16.42
C TYR A 179 8.68 -2.54 15.24
N ALA A 180 9.15 -1.31 15.26
CA ALA A 180 10.09 -0.81 14.26
C ALA A 180 11.42 -1.56 14.33
N ALA A 181 12.00 -1.72 15.52
CA ALA A 181 13.27 -2.42 15.70
C ALA A 181 13.21 -3.89 15.26
N GLU A 182 12.18 -4.61 15.71
CA GLU A 182 11.93 -6.01 15.30
C GLU A 182 11.78 -6.12 13.79
N SER A 183 11.00 -5.21 13.17
CA SER A 183 10.77 -5.24 11.73
C SER A 183 12.03 -4.96 10.92
N ILE A 184 12.82 -3.96 11.31
CA ILE A 184 14.10 -3.64 10.64
C ILE A 184 15.07 -4.82 10.75
N MET A 185 15.21 -5.41 11.94
CA MET A 185 16.09 -6.57 12.14
C MET A 185 15.63 -7.79 11.33
N GLY A 186 14.33 -8.10 11.35
CA GLY A 186 13.75 -9.21 10.61
C GLY A 186 13.93 -9.06 9.10
N LEU A 187 13.61 -7.89 8.54
CA LEU A 187 13.76 -7.60 7.11
C LEU A 187 15.23 -7.69 6.66
N LYS A 188 16.18 -7.12 7.43
CA LYS A 188 17.62 -7.22 7.14
C LYS A 188 18.11 -8.67 7.19
N TYR A 189 17.63 -9.46 8.14
CA TYR A 189 17.95 -10.88 8.20
C TYR A 189 17.47 -11.61 6.94
N PHE A 190 16.22 -11.41 6.54
CA PHE A 190 15.68 -12.02 5.31
C PHE A 190 16.40 -11.55 4.05
N GLU A 191 16.80 -10.28 3.98
CA GLU A 191 17.63 -9.74 2.91
C GLU A 191 19.00 -10.43 2.84
N LEU A 192 19.65 -10.75 3.96
CA LEU A 192 20.95 -11.42 3.95
C LEU A 192 20.90 -12.88 3.47
N ILE A 193 19.79 -13.57 3.71
CA ILE A 193 19.64 -15.01 3.41
C ILE A 193 18.87 -15.31 2.12
N THR A 194 18.65 -14.30 1.27
CA THR A 194 17.94 -14.40 -0.02
C THR A 194 18.81 -13.96 -1.18
#